data_AF-A0A376L9B7-F1
#
_entry.id   AF-A0A376L9B7-F1
#
_cell.length_a   1.000
_cell.length_b   1.000
_cell.length_c   1.000
_cell.angle_alpha   90.00
_cell.angle_beta   90.00
_cell.angle_gamma   90.00
#
_symmetry.space_group_name_H-M   'P 1'
#
loop_
_entity.id
_entity.type
_entity.pdbx_description
1 polymer ?
#
loop_
_entity_poly.entity_id
_entity_poly.type
_entity_poly.pdbx_seq_one_letter_code
_entity_poly.pdbx_strand_id
1 'polypeptide(L)'
;MRHIFQRLLPRRLWLAGLPCLALLGCVQSHNKPAIDTPAEEKIPVYQLADYLSTECSDIWALQGKSTETNPLYWLRAMDCADRLMPAQSRQQARQYDDGSWQNTFKQGILLRRRQNYAV
;
A
#
# COMPACT_ATOMS: atom_id res chain seq x y z
N MET A 1 -8.51 -56.51 19.84
CA MET A 1 -8.17 -55.08 19.66
C MET A 1 -8.26 -54.59 18.20
N ARG A 2 -9.13 -55.15 17.33
CA ARG A 2 -9.23 -54.73 15.91
C ARG A 2 -10.40 -53.79 15.58
N HIS A 3 -11.43 -53.70 16.44
CA HIS A 3 -12.63 -52.91 16.16
C HIS A 3 -12.64 -51.48 16.72
N ILE A 4 -11.67 -51.13 17.59
CA ILE A 4 -11.59 -49.80 18.23
C ILE A 4 -10.93 -48.78 17.27
N PHE A 5 -9.94 -49.21 16.49
CA PHE A 5 -9.24 -48.34 15.53
C PHE A 5 -10.09 -47.95 14.31
N GLN A 6 -11.10 -48.75 13.93
CA GLN A 6 -11.94 -48.46 12.77
C GLN A 6 -12.98 -47.33 13.00
N ARG A 7 -13.27 -46.96 14.25
CA ARG A 7 -14.34 -45.97 14.55
C ARG A 7 -13.84 -44.53 14.76
N LEU A 8 -12.53 -44.32 14.95
CA LEU A 8 -11.99 -42.98 15.25
C LEU A 8 -11.47 -42.23 14.01
N LEU A 9 -11.15 -42.93 12.92
CA LEU A 9 -10.69 -42.34 11.67
C LEU A 9 -11.76 -41.62 10.84
N PRO A 10 -13.04 -42.07 10.73
CA PRO A 10 -13.99 -41.41 9.82
C PRO A 10 -14.50 -40.06 10.36
N ARG A 11 -14.47 -39.83 11.68
CA ARG A 11 -15.01 -38.60 12.29
C ARG A 11 -14.06 -37.40 12.22
N ARG A 12 -12.74 -37.62 12.15
CA ARG A 12 -11.74 -36.53 12.05
C ARG A 12 -11.54 -36.01 10.64
N LEU A 13 -11.71 -36.84 9.61
CA LEU A 13 -11.60 -36.38 8.22
C LEU A 13 -12.75 -35.46 7.78
N TRP A 14 -13.93 -35.58 8.40
CA TRP A 14 -15.09 -34.75 8.04
C TRP A 14 -15.01 -33.30 8.57
N LEU A 15 -14.24 -33.04 9.63
CA LEU A 15 -14.11 -31.70 10.22
C LEU A 15 -13.03 -30.84 9.55
N ALA A 16 -12.12 -31.44 8.78
CA ALA A 16 -11.02 -30.72 8.13
C ALA A 16 -11.32 -30.29 6.68
N GLY A 17 -12.31 -30.89 6.02
CA GLY A 17 -12.62 -30.60 4.61
C GLY A 17 -13.55 -29.40 4.39
N LEU A 18 -14.44 -29.13 5.34
CA LEU A 18 -15.43 -28.04 5.27
C LEU A 18 -14.82 -26.62 5.12
N PRO A 19 -13.75 -26.23 5.84
CA PRO A 19 -13.20 -24.89 5.69
C PRO A 19 -12.46 -24.64 4.36
N CYS A 20 -12.01 -25.69 3.67
CA CYS A 20 -11.37 -25.53 2.34
C CYS A 20 -12.36 -25.19 1.23
N LEU A 21 -13.63 -25.62 1.35
CA LEU A 21 -14.67 -25.27 0.38
C LEU A 21 -15.08 -23.80 0.46
N ALA A 22 -14.86 -23.13 1.60
CA ALA A 22 -15.14 -21.70 1.76
C ALA A 22 -14.15 -20.78 1.04
N LEU A 23 -13.03 -21.32 0.54
CA LEU A 23 -12.04 -20.56 -0.25
C LEU A 23 -12.27 -20.65 -1.76
N LEU A 24 -13.30 -21.37 -2.22
CA LEU A 24 -13.74 -21.36 -3.61
C LEU A 24 -14.58 -20.11 -3.88
N GLY A 25 -13.94 -18.95 -3.92
CA GLY A 25 -14.53 -17.74 -4.47
C GLY A 25 -14.54 -17.81 -6.00
N CYS A 26 -15.70 -17.62 -6.63
CA CYS A 26 -15.77 -17.44 -8.08
C CYS A 26 -15.05 -16.14 -8.46
N VAL A 27 -13.98 -16.24 -9.25
CA VAL A 27 -13.49 -15.10 -10.02
C VAL A 27 -14.49 -14.84 -11.13
N GLN A 28 -15.11 -13.65 -11.14
CA GLN A 28 -15.88 -13.22 -12.31
C GLN A 28 -14.89 -13.13 -13.47
N SER A 29 -15.07 -13.99 -14.48
CA SER A 29 -14.32 -13.89 -15.72
C SER A 29 -14.58 -12.51 -16.30
N HIS A 30 -13.56 -11.64 -16.33
CA HIS A 30 -13.68 -10.34 -16.94
C HIS A 30 -14.11 -10.53 -18.40
N ASN A 31 -15.20 -9.85 -18.78
CA ASN A 31 -15.60 -9.73 -20.17
C ASN A 31 -14.38 -9.24 -20.96
N LYS A 32 -13.93 -10.05 -21.92
CA LYS A 32 -12.92 -9.60 -22.90
C LYS A 32 -13.50 -8.33 -23.55
N PRO A 33 -12.87 -7.15 -23.41
CA PRO A 33 -13.33 -6.01 -24.17
C PRO A 33 -13.24 -6.38 -25.64
N ALA A 34 -14.32 -6.14 -26.39
CA ALA A 34 -14.31 -6.31 -27.83
C ALA A 34 -13.23 -5.39 -28.41
N ILE A 35 -12.12 -5.99 -28.84
CA ILE A 35 -11.01 -5.32 -29.53
C ILE A 35 -11.47 -5.07 -30.97
N ASP A 36 -12.42 -4.16 -31.17
CA ASP A 36 -12.82 -3.69 -32.51
C ASP A 36 -13.43 -2.28 -32.48
N THR A 37 -13.27 -1.55 -31.37
CA THR A 37 -13.50 -0.10 -31.36
C THR A 37 -12.14 0.58 -31.48
N PRO A 38 -11.95 1.53 -32.42
CA PRO A 38 -10.80 2.42 -32.37
C PRO A 38 -10.85 3.09 -31.01
N ALA A 39 -9.94 2.71 -30.12
CA ALA A 39 -9.82 3.32 -28.82
C ALA A 39 -9.29 4.73 -29.09
N GLU A 40 -10.21 5.68 -29.25
CA GLU A 40 -9.87 7.08 -29.19
C GLU A 40 -9.19 7.28 -27.84
N GLU A 41 -7.89 7.57 -27.87
CA GLU A 41 -7.06 7.83 -26.70
C GLU A 41 -7.59 9.11 -26.05
N LYS A 42 -8.65 8.94 -25.26
CA LYS A 42 -9.28 10.03 -24.53
C LYS A 42 -8.37 10.30 -23.35
N ILE A 43 -7.34 11.11 -23.57
CA ILE A 43 -6.50 11.66 -22.51
C ILE A 43 -7.47 12.20 -21.44
N PRO A 44 -7.45 11.68 -20.21
CA PRO A 44 -8.37 12.15 -19.19
C PRO A 44 -8.16 13.65 -19.00
N VAL A 45 -9.23 14.43 -19.18
CA VAL A 45 -9.25 15.90 -19.01
C VAL A 45 -8.94 16.31 -17.57
N TYR A 46 -8.93 15.35 -16.64
CA TYR A 46 -8.49 15.57 -15.26
C TYR A 46 -6.97 15.72 -15.19
N GLN A 47 -6.49 16.95 -15.01
CA GLN A 47 -5.10 17.21 -14.67
C GLN A 47 -4.82 16.60 -13.29
N LEU A 48 -4.04 15.52 -13.27
CA LEU A 48 -3.47 14.99 -12.03
C LEU A 48 -2.49 16.03 -11.49
N ALA A 49 -2.49 16.24 -10.18
CA ALA A 49 -1.45 17.04 -9.56
C ALA A 49 -0.10 16.35 -9.81
N ASP A 50 0.83 17.06 -10.45
CA ASP A 50 2.12 16.51 -10.84
C ASP A 50 3.11 16.52 -9.68
N TYR A 51 2.85 15.70 -8.67
CA TYR A 51 3.79 15.45 -7.59
C TYR A 51 4.98 14.59 -8.06
N LEU A 52 4.87 13.92 -9.21
CA LEU A 52 5.94 13.07 -9.73
C LEU A 52 7.16 13.90 -10.15
N SER A 53 6.94 15.07 -10.75
CA SER A 53 8.01 16.00 -11.12
C SER A 53 8.54 16.86 -9.97
N THR A 54 7.86 16.87 -8.82
CA THR A 54 8.32 17.63 -7.63
C THR A 54 9.64 17.07 -7.12
N GLU A 55 10.63 17.94 -6.86
CA GLU A 55 11.90 17.54 -6.27
C GLU A 55 11.71 17.03 -4.83
N CYS A 56 12.54 16.07 -4.42
CA CYS A 56 12.41 15.48 -3.08
C CYS A 56 12.81 16.39 -1.93
N SER A 57 13.56 17.47 -2.20
CA SER A 57 13.77 18.55 -1.24
C SER A 57 12.48 19.30 -0.93
N ASP A 58 11.60 19.43 -1.92
CA ASP A 58 10.48 20.37 -1.90
C ASP A 58 9.18 19.72 -1.44
N ILE A 59 9.08 18.39 -1.56
CA ILE A 59 7.87 17.62 -1.19
C ILE A 59 7.43 17.88 0.26
N TRP A 60 8.38 18.12 1.16
CA TRP A 60 8.11 18.33 2.58
C TRP A 60 7.53 19.71 2.90
N ALA A 61 7.76 20.71 2.04
CA ALA A 61 7.22 22.05 2.17
C ALA A 61 5.75 22.15 1.71
N LEU A 62 5.29 21.17 0.92
CA LEU A 62 3.90 21.13 0.46
C LEU A 62 2.96 20.75 1.61
N GLN A 63 1.92 21.56 1.79
CA GLN A 63 0.97 21.44 2.89
C GLN A 63 -0.39 22.00 2.50
N GLY A 64 -1.41 21.67 3.30
CA GLY A 64 -2.77 22.16 3.13
C GLY A 64 -3.67 21.16 2.40
N LYS A 65 -4.97 21.45 2.44
CA LYS A 65 -6.03 20.50 2.08
C LYS A 65 -5.85 19.90 0.69
N SER A 66 -5.59 20.71 -0.34
CA SER A 66 -5.43 20.22 -1.73
C SER A 66 -4.26 19.24 -1.91
N THR A 67 -3.23 19.37 -1.08
CA THR A 67 -2.06 18.49 -1.09
C THR A 67 -2.30 17.24 -0.26
N GLU A 68 -2.72 17.42 0.98
CA GLU A 68 -2.78 16.33 1.96
C GLU A 68 -4.01 15.44 1.79
N THR A 69 -5.04 15.88 1.04
CA THR A 69 -6.12 14.99 0.58
C THR A 69 -5.79 14.28 -0.73
N ASN A 70 -4.67 14.59 -1.38
CA ASN A 70 -4.29 13.97 -2.64
C ASN A 70 -3.39 12.74 -2.39
N PRO A 71 -3.79 11.53 -2.81
CA PRO A 71 -2.98 10.33 -2.58
C PRO A 71 -1.61 10.35 -3.29
N LEU A 72 -1.48 11.07 -4.42
CA LEU A 72 -0.22 11.16 -5.15
C LEU A 72 0.86 11.92 -4.37
N TYR A 73 0.46 12.87 -3.53
CA TYR A 73 1.38 13.55 -2.60
C TYR A 73 2.01 12.55 -1.63
N TRP A 74 1.19 11.70 -1.01
CA TRP A 74 1.66 10.71 -0.05
C TRP A 74 2.56 9.65 -0.67
N LEU A 75 2.21 9.20 -1.89
CA LEU A 75 3.06 8.29 -2.66
C LEU A 75 4.43 8.91 -2.94
N ARG A 76 4.46 10.18 -3.38
CA ARG A 76 5.71 10.89 -3.63
C ARG A 76 6.51 11.10 -2.35
N ALA A 77 5.87 11.44 -1.24
CA ALA A 77 6.52 11.60 0.05
C ALA A 77 7.21 10.30 0.51
N MET A 78 6.58 9.13 0.30
CA MET A 78 7.20 7.83 0.60
C MET A 78 8.42 7.54 -0.27
N ASP A 79 8.34 7.76 -1.59
CA ASP A 79 9.48 7.59 -2.51
C ASP A 79 10.64 8.52 -2.16
N CYS A 80 10.32 9.79 -1.86
CA CYS A 80 11.32 10.78 -1.51
C CYS A 80 11.99 10.52 -0.16
N ALA A 81 11.26 10.00 0.84
CA ALA A 81 11.88 9.56 2.09
C ALA A 81 12.90 8.45 1.87
N ASP A 82 12.67 7.55 0.90
CA ASP A 82 13.61 6.49 0.54
C ASP A 82 14.90 6.98 -0.15
N ARG A 83 14.95 8.25 -0.53
CA ARG A 83 16.16 8.88 -1.09
C ARG A 83 16.98 9.65 -0.05
N LEU A 84 16.41 9.93 1.13
CA LEU A 84 17.12 10.64 2.20
C LEU A 84 18.12 9.73 2.91
N MET A 85 19.25 10.31 3.33
CA MET A 85 20.14 9.69 4.30
C MET A 85 19.42 9.54 5.66
N PRO A 86 19.71 8.50 6.45
CA PRO A 86 19.04 8.29 7.73
C PRO A 86 19.13 9.49 8.69
N ALA A 87 20.26 10.20 8.72
CA ALA A 87 20.43 11.40 9.53
C ALA A 87 19.52 12.55 9.06
N GLN A 88 19.47 12.81 7.75
CA GLN A 88 18.59 13.82 7.16
C GLN A 88 17.12 13.48 7.39
N SER A 89 16.73 12.21 7.21
CA SER A 89 15.36 11.76 7.43
C SER A 89 14.89 12.02 8.86
N ARG A 90 15.75 11.73 9.85
CA ARG A 90 15.45 12.02 11.26
C ARG A 90 15.42 13.52 11.57
N GLN A 91 16.29 14.32 10.94
CA GLN A 91 16.25 15.77 11.09
C GLN A 91 14.93 16.34 10.54
N GLN A 92 14.53 15.91 9.35
CA GLN A 92 13.25 16.30 8.74
C GLN A 92 12.06 15.85 9.61
N ALA A 93 12.11 14.63 10.18
CA ALA A 93 11.05 14.10 11.03
C ALA A 93 10.80 14.93 12.29
N ARG A 94 11.84 15.56 12.86
CA ARG A 94 11.73 16.42 14.05
C ARG A 94 11.00 17.73 13.79
N GLN A 95 10.78 18.11 12.53
CA GLN A 95 10.02 19.31 12.18
C GLN A 95 8.50 19.13 12.38
N TYR A 96 8.03 17.88 12.50
CA TYR A 96 6.62 17.57 12.64
C TYR A 96 6.28 17.23 14.10
N ASP A 97 5.20 17.83 14.60
CA ASP A 97 4.57 17.52 15.88
C ASP A 97 3.50 16.42 15.74
N ASP A 98 2.87 16.04 16.86
CA ASP A 98 1.76 15.09 16.91
C ASP A 98 0.38 15.76 16.78
N GLY A 99 0.33 17.02 16.35
CA GLY A 99 -0.88 17.85 16.33
C GLY A 99 -1.88 17.50 15.24
N SER A 100 -1.53 16.66 14.26
CA SER A 100 -2.45 16.17 13.23
C SER A 100 -2.02 14.82 12.65
N TRP A 101 -2.99 14.07 12.10
CA TRP A 101 -2.68 12.79 11.45
C TRP A 101 -1.67 12.95 10.31
N GLN A 102 -1.75 14.04 9.54
CA GLN A 102 -0.83 14.39 8.45
C GLN A 102 0.60 14.53 8.99
N ASN A 103 0.79 15.29 10.07
CA ASN A 103 2.11 15.49 10.67
C ASN A 103 2.67 14.17 11.21
N THR A 104 1.86 13.42 11.94
CA THR A 104 2.22 12.09 12.45
C THR A 104 2.59 11.12 11.31
N PHE A 105 1.87 11.18 10.19
CA PHE A 105 2.14 10.32 9.04
C PHE A 105 3.42 10.73 8.29
N LYS A 106 3.65 12.03 8.06
CA LYS A 106 4.92 12.55 7.52
C LYS A 106 6.09 12.12 8.40
N GLN A 107 5.95 12.26 9.72
CA GLN A 107 6.94 11.83 10.68
C GLN A 107 7.20 10.31 10.59
N GLY A 108 6.16 9.49 10.54
CA GLY A 108 6.27 8.03 10.42
C GLY A 108 6.99 7.59 9.12
N ILE A 109 6.66 8.22 7.99
CA ILE A 109 7.33 7.98 6.71
C ILE A 109 8.84 8.24 6.82
N LEU A 110 9.22 9.36 7.44
CA LEU A 110 10.62 9.76 7.62
C LEU A 110 11.36 8.89 8.63
N LEU A 111 10.72 8.48 9.72
CA LEU A 111 11.34 7.64 10.75
C LEU A 111 11.50 6.17 10.33
N ARG A 112 10.75 5.70 9.31
CA ARG A 112 10.92 4.35 8.75
C ARG A 112 12.34 4.10 8.25
N ARG A 113 13.05 5.14 7.79
CA ARG A 113 14.42 5.05 7.29
C ARG A 113 15.38 4.65 8.41
N ARG A 114 15.59 3.34 8.56
CA ARG A 114 16.66 2.79 9.40
C ARG A 114 18.01 3.02 8.75
N GLN A 115 19.02 3.21 9.61
CA GLN A 115 20.41 3.32 9.21
C GLN A 115 20.99 1.93 9.02
N ASN A 116 20.74 1.31 7.88
CA ASN A 116 21.44 0.09 7.50
C ASN A 116 22.70 0.47 6.70
N TYR A 117 23.66 1.01 7.44
CA TYR A 117 25.08 0.84 7.17
C TYR A 117 25.71 0.30 8.46
N ALA A 118 25.47 -0.97 8.72
CA ALA A 118 26.27 -1.79 9.61
C ALA A 118 26.19 -3.21 9.05
N VAL A 119 27.12 -3.47 8.11
CA VAL A 119 27.44 -4.76 7.46
C VAL A 119 26.29 -5.44 6.72
#